data_AF-A0A9X6NFB5-F1
#
_entry.id   AF-A0A9X6NFB5-F1
#
_cell.length_a   1.000
_cell.length_b   1.000
_cell.length_c   1.000
_cell.angle_alpha   90.00
_cell.angle_beta   90.00
_cell.angle_gamma   90.00
#
_symmetry.space_group_name_H-M   'P 1'
#
loop_
_entity.id
_entity.type
_entity.pdbx_description
1 polymer ?
#
loop_
_entity_poly.entity_id
_entity_poly.type
_entity_poly.pdbx_seq_one_letter_code
_entity_poly.pdbx_strand_id
1 'polypeptide(L)'
;MKIVLRKETNIPYYKQIYMQIVDRIQSGMLSHGESLPSLRCMATDLQINVLTVRKAYKQLETKGYIRIEQGKGAYIYKRVKKDFKPIPYKWQQMKTINVMRSQYAMNKHRKYYNFSQAILYPRLLPNPFLADEMHKLLDKNPMLLATYGPVQGDYELRIEIANYLNEHQKLVTDPSQLLITSGAQQGIDLIAQTLLKPGDIVLVESPCYSAALDVFINKGVQIIPVSLDNHGVRSDLIDDICQSKNPVLLYTNPTFQNPTGTVMSKERRMELIELAELYQFFIIEDDSFGEIYFEDAIVPPPIKSFDKDGHVIYIKGFSKTLAPGLRIAALIADGPIFEWLYAVKGSMDIGSPLLTQKALLPFLRAERMKNHLEKLRTALQMRRDLTIDILSPLKELHFEIPNGGFNLWVTLPDSIDPFTLLQKANEVDVSFLPGTACLLNYETNDNQLRISYSMLNEKDMEIGLEKLHDTIRNSIC
;
A
#
# COMPACT_ATOMS: atom_id res chain seq x y z
N MET A 1 50.34 10.33 -15.72
CA MET A 1 49.11 10.52 -14.91
C MET A 1 48.51 11.89 -15.24
N LYS A 2 47.26 11.96 -15.72
CA LYS A 2 46.64 13.22 -16.16
C LYS A 2 45.77 13.81 -15.03
N ILE A 3 46.25 14.81 -14.29
CA ILE A 3 45.44 15.56 -13.30
C ILE A 3 44.82 16.77 -13.98
N VAL A 4 43.56 17.07 -13.70
CA VAL A 4 42.83 18.21 -14.30
C VAL A 4 42.52 19.22 -13.21
N LEU A 5 42.94 20.48 -13.40
CA LEU A 5 42.62 21.57 -12.47
C LEU A 5 41.46 22.39 -13.02
N ARG A 6 40.48 22.70 -12.16
CA ARG A 6 39.34 23.54 -12.51
C ARG A 6 39.42 24.88 -11.78
N LYS A 7 39.48 25.97 -12.55
CA LYS A 7 39.60 27.35 -12.05
C LYS A 7 38.27 27.86 -11.47
N GLU A 8 37.15 27.34 -11.95
CA GLU A 8 35.80 27.81 -11.62
C GLU A 8 35.31 27.28 -10.25
N THR A 9 36.10 26.46 -9.57
CA THR A 9 35.72 25.89 -8.27
C THR A 9 36.34 26.68 -7.12
N ASN A 10 35.58 26.89 -6.04
CA ASN A 10 36.11 27.45 -4.77
C ASN A 10 37.08 26.50 -4.02
N ILE A 11 37.58 25.44 -4.69
CA ILE A 11 38.46 24.44 -4.10
C ILE A 11 39.92 24.79 -4.45
N PRO A 12 40.80 25.00 -3.47
CA PRO A 12 42.22 25.26 -3.74
C PRO A 12 42.89 24.13 -4.53
N TYR A 13 43.77 24.46 -5.47
CA TYR A 13 44.42 23.47 -6.36
C TYR A 13 45.13 22.32 -5.64
N TYR A 14 45.78 22.57 -4.49
CA TYR A 14 46.43 21.48 -3.74
C TYR A 14 45.41 20.42 -3.27
N LYS A 15 44.18 20.84 -2.95
CA LYS A 15 43.09 19.96 -2.53
C LYS A 15 42.50 19.21 -3.74
N GLN A 16 42.41 19.85 -4.90
CA GLN A 16 42.01 19.19 -6.15
C GLN A 16 43.00 18.08 -6.56
N ILE A 17 44.30 18.34 -6.44
CA ILE A 17 45.38 17.36 -6.68
C ILE A 17 45.29 16.20 -5.69
N TYR A 18 45.17 16.50 -4.39
CA TYR A 18 45.01 15.50 -3.34
C TYR A 18 43.81 14.58 -3.62
N MET A 19 42.63 15.15 -3.91
CA MET A 19 41.41 14.38 -4.13
C MET A 19 41.53 13.44 -5.34
N GLN A 20 42.09 13.92 -6.46
CA GLN A 20 42.26 13.09 -7.66
C GLN A 20 43.28 11.96 -7.48
N ILE A 21 44.32 12.17 -6.67
CA ILE A 21 45.28 11.11 -6.35
C ILE A 21 44.66 10.09 -5.41
N VAL A 22 43.92 10.52 -4.38
CA VAL A 22 43.19 9.63 -3.47
C VAL A 22 42.18 8.77 -4.24
N ASP A 23 41.39 9.38 -5.12
CA ASP A 23 40.38 8.67 -5.92
C ASP A 23 41.01 7.57 -6.79
N ARG A 24 42.17 7.84 -7.40
CA ARG A 24 42.93 6.84 -8.18
C ARG A 24 43.52 5.71 -7.32
N ILE A 25 43.99 6.00 -6.11
CA ILE A 25 44.47 4.98 -5.16
C ILE A 25 43.30 4.14 -4.63
N GLN A 26 42.11 4.74 -4.47
CA GLN A 26 40.92 4.06 -3.97
C GLN A 26 40.26 3.18 -5.04
N SER A 27 40.17 3.67 -6.28
CA SER A 27 39.69 2.92 -7.44
C SER A 27 40.66 1.83 -7.93
N GLY A 28 41.91 1.83 -7.45
CA GLY A 28 42.91 0.84 -7.82
C GLY A 28 43.67 1.16 -9.11
N MET A 29 43.46 2.35 -9.69
CA MET A 29 44.25 2.83 -10.84
C MET A 29 45.70 3.16 -10.49
N LEU A 30 46.01 3.39 -9.20
CA LEU A 30 47.37 3.52 -8.68
C LEU A 30 47.61 2.45 -7.60
N SER A 31 48.52 1.54 -7.87
CA SER A 31 48.81 0.38 -7.02
C SER A 31 49.86 0.67 -5.95
N HIS A 32 49.92 -0.17 -4.91
CA HIS A 32 50.95 -0.07 -3.89
C HIS A 32 52.36 -0.19 -4.49
N GLY A 33 53.27 0.69 -4.08
CA GLY A 33 54.65 0.73 -4.57
C GLY A 33 54.86 1.54 -5.85
N GLU A 34 53.79 1.96 -6.54
CA GLU A 34 53.93 2.85 -7.70
C GLU A 34 54.47 4.23 -7.30
N SER A 35 55.34 4.79 -8.13
CA SER A 35 55.91 6.11 -7.92
C SER A 35 54.98 7.21 -8.46
N LEU A 36 54.74 8.24 -7.65
CA LEU A 36 54.15 9.48 -8.13
C LEU A 36 55.21 10.34 -8.86
N PRO A 37 54.79 11.19 -9.81
CA PRO A 37 55.68 12.16 -10.43
C PRO A 37 56.38 13.04 -9.39
N SER A 38 57.61 13.48 -9.70
CA SER A 38 58.34 14.40 -8.83
C SER A 38 57.56 15.73 -8.68
N LEU A 39 57.82 16.45 -7.58
CA LEU A 39 57.15 17.75 -7.32
C LEU A 39 57.32 18.73 -8.49
N ARG A 40 58.49 18.73 -9.14
CA ARG A 40 58.78 19.59 -10.29
C ARG A 40 58.06 19.12 -11.55
N CYS A 41 58.11 17.82 -11.85
CA CYS A 41 57.40 17.24 -13.00
C CYS A 41 55.90 17.53 -12.93
N MET A 42 55.28 17.24 -11.78
CA MET A 42 53.86 17.51 -11.56
C MET A 42 53.51 18.99 -11.67
N ALA A 43 54.37 19.88 -11.16
CA ALA A 43 54.14 21.32 -11.23
C ALA A 43 54.22 21.84 -12.67
N THR A 44 55.16 21.32 -13.45
CA THR A 44 55.32 21.63 -14.88
C THR A 44 54.12 21.14 -15.68
N ASP A 45 53.72 19.87 -15.48
CA ASP A 45 52.58 19.26 -16.19
C ASP A 45 51.27 20.02 -15.93
N LEU A 46 51.10 20.55 -14.72
CA LEU A 46 49.91 21.28 -14.31
C LEU A 46 50.03 22.81 -14.46
N GLN A 47 51.19 23.33 -14.86
CA GLN A 47 51.49 24.76 -14.97
C GLN A 47 51.16 25.55 -13.68
N ILE A 48 51.56 25.02 -12.52
CA ILE A 48 51.33 25.65 -11.20
C ILE A 48 52.62 25.76 -10.37
N ASN A 49 52.56 26.52 -9.28
CA ASN A 49 53.66 26.62 -8.32
C ASN A 49 53.95 25.27 -7.64
N VAL A 50 55.23 24.88 -7.59
CA VAL A 50 55.73 23.65 -6.94
C VAL A 50 55.28 23.53 -5.47
N LEU A 51 55.15 24.66 -4.75
CA LEU A 51 54.68 24.68 -3.37
C LEU A 51 53.24 24.15 -3.22
N THR A 52 52.39 24.34 -4.23
CA THR A 52 51.01 23.83 -4.26
C THR A 52 51.00 22.30 -4.38
N VAL A 53 51.85 21.74 -5.23
CA VAL A 53 52.04 20.29 -5.34
C VAL A 53 52.62 19.71 -4.04
N ARG A 54 53.62 20.38 -3.46
CA ARG A 54 54.22 19.97 -2.18
C ARG A 54 53.18 19.89 -1.06
N LYS A 55 52.25 20.85 -1.00
CA LYS A 55 51.15 20.85 -0.02
C LYS A 55 50.22 19.66 -0.22
N ALA A 56 49.90 19.29 -1.47
CA ALA A 56 49.09 18.11 -1.78
C ALA A 56 49.79 16.80 -1.37
N TYR A 57 51.08 16.66 -1.70
CA TYR A 57 51.85 15.44 -1.38
C TYR A 57 52.05 15.28 0.13
N LYS A 58 52.33 16.37 0.86
CA LYS A 58 52.39 16.34 2.32
C LYS A 58 51.07 15.86 2.93
N GLN A 59 49.94 16.31 2.39
CA GLN A 59 48.63 15.87 2.87
C GLN A 59 48.35 14.38 2.58
N LEU A 60 48.76 13.88 1.40
CA LEU A 60 48.70 12.45 1.07
C LEU A 60 49.55 11.61 2.03
N GLU A 61 50.74 12.08 2.39
CA GLU A 61 51.65 11.40 3.31
C GLU A 61 51.10 11.41 4.75
N THR A 62 50.64 12.56 5.26
CA THR A 62 50.01 12.65 6.60
C THR A 62 48.82 11.68 6.74
N LYS A 63 48.05 11.49 5.66
CA LYS A 63 46.90 10.59 5.63
C LYS A 63 47.25 9.13 5.31
N GLY A 64 48.53 8.82 5.15
CA GLY A 64 49.03 7.46 4.94
C GLY A 64 48.65 6.86 3.58
N TYR A 65 48.44 7.68 2.55
CA TYR A 65 48.21 7.23 1.17
C TYR A 65 49.52 7.04 0.39
N ILE A 66 50.55 7.80 0.76
CA ILE A 66 51.88 7.74 0.16
C ILE A 66 52.93 7.75 1.25
N ARG A 67 54.15 7.34 0.88
CA ARG A 67 55.37 7.50 1.67
C ARG A 67 56.38 8.29 0.85
N ILE A 68 56.95 9.35 1.42
CA ILE A 68 58.03 10.10 0.77
C ILE A 68 59.37 9.56 1.27
N GLU A 69 60.19 9.06 0.35
CA GLU A 69 61.56 8.63 0.63
C GLU A 69 62.53 9.72 0.17
N GLN A 70 63.28 10.29 1.12
CA GLN A 70 64.21 11.38 0.86
C GLN A 70 65.23 10.96 -0.21
N GLY A 71 65.29 11.72 -1.32
CA GLY A 71 66.18 11.43 -2.46
C GLY A 71 65.68 10.40 -3.47
N LYS A 72 64.61 9.64 -3.18
CA LYS A 72 64.09 8.57 -4.06
C LYS A 72 62.72 8.89 -4.69
N GLY A 73 61.88 9.67 -4.01
CA GLY A 73 60.59 10.10 -4.55
C GLY A 73 59.41 9.80 -3.62
N ALA A 74 58.19 9.87 -4.16
CA ALA A 74 56.96 9.60 -3.43
C ALA A 74 56.29 8.34 -3.97
N TYR A 75 56.00 7.37 -3.10
CA TYR A 75 55.45 6.07 -3.50
C TYR A 75 54.09 5.82 -2.84
N ILE A 76 53.18 5.17 -3.56
CA ILE A 76 51.86 4.80 -3.03
C ILE A 76 52.03 3.77 -1.91
N TYR A 77 51.60 4.13 -0.70
CA TYR A 77 51.73 3.31 0.50
C TYR A 77 50.32 3.05 1.05
N LYS A 78 49.70 1.90 0.76
CA LYS A 78 48.32 1.62 1.17
C LYS A 78 48.31 0.67 2.36
N ARG A 79 48.14 1.21 3.57
CA ARG A 79 47.53 0.46 4.69
C ARG A 79 46.18 1.08 5.04
N VAL A 80 45.24 1.01 4.10
CA VAL A 80 43.82 1.17 4.45
C VAL A 80 43.37 -0.18 4.99
N LYS A 81 43.53 -0.41 6.30
CA LYS A 81 42.71 -1.41 6.97
C LYS A 81 41.27 -0.94 6.80
N LYS A 82 40.54 -1.50 5.83
CA LYS A 82 39.08 -1.52 5.93
C LYS A 82 38.81 -2.45 7.11
N ASP A 83 38.56 -1.88 8.28
CA ASP A 83 37.85 -2.61 9.32
C ASP A 83 36.46 -2.91 8.75
N PHE A 84 36.35 -4.01 8.00
CA PHE A 84 35.08 -4.63 7.70
C PHE A 84 34.60 -5.21 9.02
N LYS A 85 33.97 -4.37 9.85
CA LYS A 85 33.04 -4.91 10.84
C LYS A 85 31.91 -5.53 10.00
N PRO A 86 31.73 -6.86 10.00
CA PRO A 86 30.57 -7.44 9.34
C PRO A 86 29.35 -6.77 9.96
N ILE A 87 28.60 -6.01 9.15
CA ILE A 87 27.35 -5.42 9.58
C ILE A 87 26.43 -6.62 9.83
N PRO A 88 26.02 -6.90 11.08
CA PRO A 88 25.12 -8.01 11.35
C PRO A 88 23.90 -7.90 10.45
N TYR A 89 23.43 -9.05 9.95
CA TYR A 89 22.22 -9.14 9.11
C TYR A 89 22.30 -8.51 7.70
N LYS A 90 23.44 -8.02 7.22
CA LYS A 90 23.57 -7.53 5.82
C LYS A 90 23.13 -8.57 4.79
N TRP A 91 23.34 -9.86 5.08
CA TRP A 91 22.90 -10.96 4.22
C TRP A 91 21.37 -11.03 4.06
N GLN A 92 20.60 -10.53 5.02
CA GLN A 92 19.14 -10.47 4.94
C GLN A 92 18.67 -9.44 3.90
N GLN A 93 19.41 -8.34 3.72
CA GLN A 93 19.13 -7.34 2.68
C GLN A 93 19.37 -7.87 1.26
N MET A 94 20.12 -8.98 1.12
CA MET A 94 20.34 -9.65 -0.15
C MET A 94 19.24 -10.68 -0.48
N LYS A 95 18.31 -10.94 0.44
CA LYS A 95 17.19 -11.84 0.20
C LYS A 95 16.08 -11.07 -0.51
N THR A 96 15.59 -11.63 -1.61
CA THR A 96 14.34 -11.18 -2.24
C THR A 96 13.18 -11.51 -1.31
N ILE A 97 12.29 -10.54 -1.11
CA ILE A 97 11.05 -10.71 -0.35
C ILE A 97 9.87 -10.30 -1.24
N ASN A 98 8.72 -10.91 -0.99
CA ASN A 98 7.51 -10.68 -1.80
C ASN A 98 6.63 -9.54 -1.30
N VAL A 99 7.03 -8.85 -0.22
CA VAL A 99 6.25 -7.78 0.45
C VAL A 99 6.83 -6.39 0.20
N MET A 100 7.54 -6.19 -0.92
CA MET A 100 8.23 -4.93 -1.24
C MET A 100 7.29 -3.72 -1.36
N ARG A 101 6.02 -3.95 -1.72
CA ARG A 101 4.96 -2.93 -1.86
C ARG A 101 4.06 -2.80 -0.62
N SER A 102 4.42 -3.46 0.47
CA SER A 102 3.60 -3.45 1.68
C SER A 102 3.43 -2.03 2.21
N GLN A 103 2.19 -1.52 2.19
CA GLN A 103 1.87 -0.16 2.66
C GLN A 103 2.34 0.06 4.10
N TYR A 104 2.27 -0.98 4.94
CA TYR A 104 2.70 -0.91 6.34
C TYR A 104 4.23 -0.88 6.48
N ALA A 105 4.97 -1.55 5.59
CA ALA A 105 6.42 -1.45 5.56
C ALA A 105 6.87 -0.06 5.07
N MET A 106 6.23 0.46 4.00
CA MET A 106 6.50 1.79 3.45
C MET A 106 6.22 2.91 4.47
N ASN A 107 5.15 2.77 5.25
CA ASN A 107 4.72 3.76 6.24
C ASN A 107 5.06 3.34 7.69
N LYS A 108 6.13 2.55 7.89
CA LYS A 108 6.54 2.10 9.23
C LYS A 108 6.87 3.27 10.16
N HIS A 109 7.49 4.32 9.61
CA HIS A 109 7.71 5.58 10.30
C HIS A 109 6.49 6.47 10.13
N ARG A 110 5.57 6.41 11.10
CA ARG A 110 4.33 7.19 11.07
C ARG A 110 4.64 8.68 10.97
N LYS A 111 4.00 9.32 9.99
CA LYS A 111 3.91 10.77 9.87
C LYS A 111 2.69 11.28 10.63
N TYR A 112 2.74 12.51 11.12
CA TYR A 112 1.60 13.10 11.82
C TYR A 112 0.42 13.30 10.87
N TYR A 113 0.67 13.92 9.71
CA TYR A 113 -0.34 14.15 8.67
C TYR A 113 -0.37 12.95 7.71
N ASN A 114 -1.03 11.88 8.14
CA ASN A 114 -1.07 10.62 7.40
C ASN A 114 -2.33 10.48 6.52
N PHE A 115 -2.16 10.67 5.22
CA PHE A 115 -3.18 10.41 4.18
C PHE A 115 -2.94 9.08 3.45
N SER A 116 -1.90 8.32 3.81
CA SER A 116 -1.56 7.07 3.13
C SER A 116 -2.49 5.91 3.52
N GLN A 117 -3.16 5.96 4.67
CA GLN A 117 -3.99 4.87 5.20
C GLN A 117 -5.48 5.20 5.14
N ALA A 118 -6.26 4.29 4.55
CA ALA A 118 -7.72 4.36 4.53
C ALA A 118 -8.31 3.86 5.86
N ILE A 119 -8.11 4.59 6.96
CA ILE A 119 -8.59 4.27 8.32
C ILE A 119 -9.38 5.46 8.84
N LEU A 120 -10.51 5.20 9.51
CA LEU A 120 -11.32 6.26 10.10
C LEU A 120 -10.68 6.92 11.32
N TYR A 121 -10.90 8.22 11.46
CA TYR A 121 -10.60 8.97 12.67
C TYR A 121 -11.34 8.33 13.87
N PRO A 122 -10.65 7.94 14.95
CA PRO A 122 -11.26 7.14 16.01
C PRO A 122 -12.51 7.73 16.67
N ARG A 123 -12.69 9.05 16.65
CA ARG A 123 -13.90 9.70 17.22
C ARG A 123 -15.14 9.62 16.32
N LEU A 124 -14.99 9.19 15.07
CA LEU A 124 -16.11 8.88 14.18
C LEU A 124 -16.67 7.48 14.42
N LEU A 125 -16.02 6.68 15.26
CA LEU A 125 -16.38 5.29 15.53
C LEU A 125 -17.19 5.20 16.82
N PRO A 126 -18.09 4.21 16.97
CA PRO A 126 -18.90 4.02 18.17
C PRO A 126 -18.10 3.36 19.31
N ASN A 127 -16.83 3.74 19.50
CA ASN A 127 -15.90 3.09 20.41
C ASN A 127 -16.39 3.04 21.87
N PRO A 128 -16.94 4.13 22.47
CA PRO A 128 -17.43 4.08 23.84
C PRO A 128 -18.56 3.05 24.02
N PHE A 129 -19.43 2.92 23.02
CA PHE A 129 -20.52 1.96 23.06
C PHE A 129 -20.00 0.53 22.95
N LEU A 130 -19.10 0.25 22.01
CA LEU A 130 -18.51 -1.08 21.85
C LEU A 130 -17.75 -1.50 23.12
N ALA A 131 -17.04 -0.58 23.77
CA ALA A 131 -16.36 -0.84 25.03
C ALA A 131 -17.35 -1.19 26.16
N ASP A 132 -18.43 -0.42 26.29
CA ASP A 132 -19.50 -0.67 27.27
C ASP A 132 -20.18 -2.03 27.06
N GLU A 133 -20.48 -2.41 25.81
CA GLU A 133 -21.03 -3.73 25.49
C GLU A 133 -20.06 -4.88 25.80
N MET A 134 -18.77 -4.71 25.51
CA MET A 134 -17.76 -5.70 25.92
C MET A 134 -17.71 -5.86 27.43
N HIS A 135 -17.75 -4.77 28.20
CA HIS A 135 -17.78 -4.82 29.66
C HIS A 135 -19.00 -5.59 30.17
N LYS A 136 -20.21 -5.25 29.70
CA LYS A 136 -21.44 -5.95 30.08
C LYS A 136 -21.39 -7.45 29.78
N LEU A 137 -20.81 -7.83 28.64
CA LEU A 137 -20.67 -9.23 28.26
C LEU A 137 -19.75 -9.99 29.22
N LEU A 138 -18.63 -9.38 29.61
CA LEU A 138 -17.66 -10.00 30.53
C LEU A 138 -18.17 -10.04 31.97
N ASP A 139 -18.89 -9.03 32.43
CA ASP A 139 -19.53 -9.03 33.74
C ASP A 139 -20.59 -10.14 33.84
N LYS A 140 -21.35 -10.35 32.75
CA LYS A 140 -22.38 -11.39 32.68
C LYS A 140 -21.80 -12.80 32.51
N ASN A 141 -20.76 -12.96 31.70
CA ASN A 141 -20.16 -14.26 31.39
C ASN A 141 -18.64 -14.15 31.16
N PRO A 142 -17.83 -14.11 32.23
CA PRO A 142 -16.37 -14.03 32.11
C PRO A 142 -15.77 -15.29 31.45
N MET A 143 -16.46 -16.44 31.50
CA MET A 143 -16.00 -17.68 30.87
C MET A 143 -15.95 -17.60 29.34
N LEU A 144 -16.55 -16.57 28.73
CA LEU A 144 -16.41 -16.27 27.30
C LEU A 144 -14.94 -16.13 26.88
N LEU A 145 -14.06 -15.67 27.79
CA LEU A 145 -12.62 -15.53 27.53
C LEU A 145 -11.86 -16.86 27.55
N ALA A 146 -12.45 -17.92 28.10
CA ALA A 146 -11.82 -19.21 28.31
C ALA A 146 -12.22 -20.26 27.25
N THR A 147 -12.91 -19.86 26.19
CA THR A 147 -13.38 -20.76 25.12
C THR A 147 -13.04 -20.24 23.73
N TYR A 148 -12.85 -21.17 22.80
CA TYR A 148 -12.79 -20.86 21.37
C TYR A 148 -14.20 -20.62 20.81
N GLY A 149 -14.26 -19.81 19.75
CA GLY A 149 -15.48 -19.63 18.97
C GLY A 149 -15.71 -20.80 18.04
N PRO A 150 -16.95 -20.98 17.53
CA PRO A 150 -17.14 -21.85 16.38
C PRO A 150 -16.23 -21.40 15.23
N VAL A 151 -15.64 -22.34 14.49
CA VAL A 151 -14.81 -22.03 13.32
C VAL A 151 -15.56 -21.15 12.33
N GLN A 152 -16.86 -21.41 12.15
CA GLN A 152 -17.71 -20.61 11.27
C GLN A 152 -17.92 -19.17 11.76
N GLY A 153 -17.76 -18.93 13.06
CA GLY A 153 -18.19 -17.73 13.75
C GLY A 153 -19.46 -17.92 14.57
N ASP A 154 -19.71 -16.95 15.45
CA ASP A 154 -20.88 -16.92 16.32
C ASP A 154 -22.18 -16.96 15.49
N TYR A 155 -23.08 -17.89 15.83
CA TYR A 155 -24.29 -18.13 15.04
C TYR A 155 -25.24 -16.94 15.06
N GLU A 156 -25.41 -16.29 16.22
CA GLU A 156 -26.25 -15.09 16.30
C GLU A 156 -25.69 -13.99 15.41
N LEU A 157 -24.36 -13.81 15.39
CA LEU A 157 -23.74 -12.79 14.54
C LEU A 157 -24.01 -13.07 13.06
N ARG A 158 -23.94 -14.33 12.63
CA ARG A 158 -24.26 -14.69 11.23
C ARG A 158 -25.70 -14.36 10.87
N ILE A 159 -26.65 -14.60 11.79
CA ILE A 159 -28.06 -14.18 11.60
C ILE A 159 -28.16 -12.66 11.44
N GLU A 160 -27.56 -11.91 12.35
CA GLU A 160 -27.65 -10.43 12.31
C GLU A 160 -26.97 -9.84 11.07
N ILE A 161 -25.86 -10.41 10.61
CA ILE A 161 -25.22 -9.98 9.37
C ILE A 161 -26.09 -10.32 8.16
N ALA A 162 -26.69 -11.50 8.09
CA ALA A 162 -27.61 -11.85 7.01
C ALA A 162 -28.81 -10.89 6.95
N ASN A 163 -29.42 -10.59 8.10
CA ASN A 163 -30.49 -9.59 8.20
C ASN A 163 -30.02 -8.21 7.74
N TYR A 164 -28.86 -7.76 8.24
CA TYR A 164 -28.24 -6.49 7.88
C TYR A 164 -28.03 -6.36 6.36
N LEU A 165 -27.48 -7.39 5.72
CA LEU A 165 -27.23 -7.40 4.27
C LEU A 165 -28.53 -7.38 3.47
N ASN A 166 -29.56 -8.10 3.91
CA ASN A 166 -30.86 -8.06 3.26
C ASN A 166 -31.51 -6.67 3.40
N GLU A 167 -31.48 -6.08 4.59
CA GLU A 167 -32.09 -4.77 4.84
C GLU A 167 -31.40 -3.66 4.05
N HIS A 168 -30.07 -3.59 4.13
CA HIS A 168 -29.27 -2.49 3.60
C HIS A 168 -28.80 -2.65 2.16
N GLN A 169 -28.60 -3.89 1.69
CA GLN A 169 -28.03 -4.17 0.37
C GLN A 169 -28.93 -5.05 -0.50
N LYS A 170 -30.10 -5.47 0.01
CA LYS A 170 -31.03 -6.39 -0.68
C LYS A 170 -30.38 -7.72 -1.06
N LEU A 171 -29.35 -8.12 -0.31
CA LEU A 171 -28.66 -9.38 -0.48
C LEU A 171 -29.24 -10.40 0.50
N VAL A 172 -30.05 -11.31 -0.02
CA VAL A 172 -30.60 -12.43 0.76
C VAL A 172 -29.57 -13.55 0.81
N THR A 173 -29.23 -14.01 2.01
CA THR A 173 -28.24 -15.07 2.23
C THR A 173 -28.62 -15.90 3.45
N ASP A 174 -28.35 -17.20 3.42
CA ASP A 174 -28.56 -18.07 4.58
C ASP A 174 -27.40 -17.88 5.57
N PRO A 175 -27.65 -17.66 6.88
CA PRO A 175 -26.61 -17.59 7.90
C PRO A 175 -25.63 -18.79 7.88
N SER A 176 -26.06 -19.97 7.42
CA SER A 176 -25.22 -21.16 7.26
C SER A 176 -24.15 -21.03 6.17
N GLN A 177 -24.31 -20.09 5.23
CA GLN A 177 -23.36 -19.80 4.14
C GLN A 177 -22.37 -18.69 4.51
N LEU A 178 -22.47 -18.15 5.73
CA LEU A 178 -21.58 -17.10 6.24
C LEU A 178 -20.43 -17.69 7.03
N LEU A 179 -19.22 -17.15 6.79
CA LEU A 179 -18.00 -17.46 7.53
C LEU A 179 -17.40 -16.16 8.10
N ILE A 180 -17.33 -16.05 9.43
CA ILE A 180 -16.79 -14.85 10.09
C ILE A 180 -15.27 -14.87 10.07
N THR A 181 -14.67 -13.85 9.48
CA THR A 181 -13.22 -13.70 9.38
C THR A 181 -12.70 -12.53 10.21
N SER A 182 -11.41 -12.58 10.55
CA SER A 182 -10.64 -11.56 11.26
C SER A 182 -10.36 -10.33 10.38
N GLY A 183 -11.41 -9.77 9.78
CA GLY A 183 -11.39 -8.74 8.75
C GLY A 183 -11.20 -9.27 7.33
N ALA A 184 -11.53 -8.44 6.33
CA ALA A 184 -11.57 -8.81 4.91
C ALA A 184 -10.24 -9.40 4.40
N GLN A 185 -9.10 -8.91 4.88
CA GLN A 185 -7.78 -9.44 4.53
C GLN A 185 -7.63 -10.94 4.84
N GLN A 186 -8.18 -11.42 5.96
CA GLN A 186 -8.16 -12.86 6.23
C GLN A 186 -9.05 -13.60 5.24
N GLY A 187 -10.21 -13.04 4.87
CA GLY A 187 -11.08 -13.62 3.84
C GLY A 187 -10.36 -13.78 2.50
N ILE A 188 -9.65 -12.75 2.03
CA ILE A 188 -8.88 -12.80 0.78
C ILE A 188 -7.79 -13.89 0.85
N ASP A 189 -7.03 -13.93 1.96
CA ASP A 189 -5.99 -14.94 2.15
C ASP A 189 -6.55 -16.37 2.27
N LEU A 190 -7.70 -16.53 2.92
CA LEU A 190 -8.41 -17.80 3.04
C LEU A 190 -8.85 -18.33 1.67
N ILE A 191 -9.43 -17.47 0.83
CA ILE A 191 -9.81 -17.85 -0.54
C ILE A 191 -8.57 -18.23 -1.34
N ALA A 192 -7.51 -17.43 -1.26
CA ALA A 192 -6.25 -17.71 -1.94
C ALA A 192 -5.62 -19.04 -1.48
N GLN A 193 -5.70 -19.38 -0.20
CA GLN A 193 -5.27 -20.68 0.33
C GLN A 193 -6.12 -21.85 -0.14
N THR A 194 -7.41 -21.62 -0.35
CA THR A 194 -8.39 -22.65 -0.70
C THR A 194 -8.34 -22.99 -2.19
N LEU A 195 -8.24 -21.98 -3.05
CA LEU A 195 -8.41 -22.13 -4.49
C LEU A 195 -7.10 -22.17 -5.28
N LEU A 196 -6.06 -21.45 -4.84
CA LEU A 196 -4.91 -21.15 -5.68
C LEU A 196 -3.71 -22.06 -5.44
N LYS A 197 -3.06 -22.43 -6.53
CA LYS A 197 -1.79 -23.15 -6.61
C LYS A 197 -0.77 -22.31 -7.38
N PRO A 198 0.54 -22.51 -7.14
CA PRO A 198 1.57 -21.84 -7.92
C PRO A 198 1.37 -22.07 -9.43
N GLY A 199 1.44 -21.00 -10.21
CA GLY A 199 1.20 -21.01 -11.66
C GLY A 199 -0.25 -20.81 -12.10
N ASP A 200 -1.24 -20.87 -11.19
CA ASP A 200 -2.63 -20.51 -11.53
C ASP A 200 -2.73 -19.06 -11.99
N ILE A 201 -3.77 -18.75 -12.77
CA ILE A 201 -3.99 -17.40 -13.29
C ILE A 201 -5.04 -16.69 -12.42
N VAL A 202 -4.71 -15.48 -11.97
CA VAL A 202 -5.60 -14.60 -11.21
C VAL A 202 -5.75 -13.28 -11.95
N LEU A 203 -6.99 -12.91 -12.25
CA LEU A 203 -7.31 -11.58 -12.80
C LEU A 203 -7.48 -10.60 -11.65
N VAL A 204 -6.90 -9.41 -11.79
CA VAL A 204 -7.06 -8.31 -10.82
C VAL A 204 -7.33 -7.01 -11.57
N GLU A 205 -8.05 -6.11 -10.92
CA GLU A 205 -8.16 -4.72 -11.36
C GLU A 205 -6.78 -4.06 -11.47
N SER A 206 -6.59 -3.12 -12.40
CA SER A 206 -5.44 -2.22 -12.43
C SER A 206 -5.89 -0.77 -12.52
N PRO A 207 -5.62 0.04 -11.48
CA PRO A 207 -4.92 -0.29 -10.23
C PRO A 207 -5.74 -1.19 -9.26
N CYS A 208 -5.06 -1.92 -8.37
CA CYS A 208 -5.66 -2.87 -7.41
C CYS A 208 -5.44 -2.45 -5.94
N TYR A 209 -6.24 -3.01 -5.03
CA TYR A 209 -5.90 -3.02 -3.61
C TYR A 209 -4.57 -3.76 -3.36
N SER A 210 -3.56 -3.03 -2.89
CA SER A 210 -2.19 -3.55 -2.76
C SER A 210 -2.07 -4.78 -1.86
N ALA A 211 -2.88 -4.90 -0.81
CA ALA A 211 -2.76 -6.03 0.12
C ALA A 211 -3.40 -7.31 -0.44
N ALA A 212 -4.35 -7.20 -1.38
CA ALA A 212 -4.80 -8.34 -2.17
C ALA A 212 -3.70 -8.79 -3.14
N LEU A 213 -3.02 -7.85 -3.82
CA LEU A 213 -1.86 -8.16 -4.65
C LEU A 213 -0.77 -8.91 -3.86
N ASP A 214 -0.44 -8.44 -2.65
CA ASP A 214 0.55 -9.10 -1.79
C ASP A 214 0.15 -10.55 -1.48
N VAL A 215 -1.13 -10.82 -1.19
CA VAL A 215 -1.63 -12.19 -0.97
C VAL A 215 -1.41 -13.06 -2.21
N PHE A 216 -1.82 -12.58 -3.39
CA PHE A 216 -1.72 -13.37 -4.62
C PHE A 216 -0.26 -13.59 -5.04
N ILE A 217 0.61 -12.58 -4.96
CA ILE A 217 2.04 -12.75 -5.26
C ILE A 217 2.68 -13.79 -4.34
N ASN A 218 2.32 -13.78 -3.07
CA ASN A 218 2.84 -14.75 -2.10
C ASN A 218 2.41 -16.20 -2.41
N LYS A 219 1.37 -16.40 -3.22
CA LYS A 219 0.96 -17.73 -3.71
C LYS A 219 1.73 -18.21 -4.93
N GLY A 220 2.54 -17.37 -5.55
CA GLY A 220 3.26 -17.72 -6.77
C GLY A 220 2.35 -17.94 -7.97
N VAL A 221 1.18 -17.30 -7.99
CA VAL A 221 0.25 -17.29 -9.14
C VAL A 221 0.73 -16.31 -10.21
N GLN A 222 0.25 -16.51 -11.43
CA GLN A 222 0.35 -15.52 -12.50
C GLN A 222 -0.79 -14.51 -12.37
N ILE A 223 -0.45 -13.29 -11.97
CA ILE A 223 -1.41 -12.18 -11.91
C ILE A 223 -1.49 -11.52 -13.28
N ILE A 224 -2.71 -11.36 -13.80
CA ILE A 224 -2.98 -10.59 -15.01
C ILE A 224 -3.79 -9.35 -14.62
N PRO A 225 -3.20 -8.15 -14.71
CA PRO A 225 -3.91 -6.90 -14.46
C PRO A 225 -4.88 -6.61 -15.60
N VAL A 226 -6.08 -6.14 -15.26
CA VAL A 226 -7.12 -5.70 -16.21
C VAL A 226 -7.45 -4.25 -15.93
N SER A 227 -7.30 -3.38 -16.94
CA SER A 227 -7.52 -1.95 -16.80
C SER A 227 -8.96 -1.62 -16.44
N LEU A 228 -9.13 -0.55 -15.66
CA LEU A 228 -10.43 0.03 -15.35
C LEU A 228 -10.87 1.05 -16.42
N ASP A 229 -12.18 1.22 -16.57
CA ASP A 229 -12.82 2.40 -17.16
C ASP A 229 -13.80 3.03 -16.15
N ASN A 230 -14.60 4.01 -16.59
CA ASN A 230 -15.58 4.69 -15.73
C ASN A 230 -16.70 3.77 -15.21
N HIS A 231 -16.80 2.55 -15.73
CA HIS A 231 -17.74 1.52 -15.30
C HIS A 231 -17.06 0.38 -14.51
N GLY A 232 -15.79 0.53 -14.14
CA GLY A 232 -15.02 -0.47 -13.37
C GLY A 232 -14.12 -1.33 -14.25
N VAL A 233 -13.84 -2.57 -13.82
CA VAL A 233 -12.94 -3.47 -14.56
C VAL A 233 -13.52 -3.82 -15.93
N ARG A 234 -12.70 -3.77 -16.97
CA ARG A 234 -13.14 -3.97 -18.35
C ARG A 234 -13.47 -5.44 -18.66
N SER A 235 -14.76 -5.73 -18.81
CA SER A 235 -15.30 -7.06 -19.12
C SER A 235 -14.87 -7.56 -20.51
N ASP A 236 -14.76 -6.68 -21.50
CA ASP A 236 -14.26 -6.99 -22.84
C ASP A 236 -12.84 -7.56 -22.80
N LEU A 237 -11.96 -6.98 -21.99
CA LEU A 237 -10.61 -7.51 -21.80
C LEU A 237 -10.57 -8.83 -21.04
N ILE A 238 -11.49 -9.03 -20.09
CA ILE A 238 -11.62 -10.30 -19.37
C ILE A 238 -12.02 -11.40 -20.36
N ASP A 239 -13.00 -11.13 -21.24
CA ASP A 239 -13.42 -12.06 -22.28
C ASP A 239 -12.25 -12.44 -23.20
N ASP A 240 -11.52 -11.46 -23.74
CA ASP A 240 -10.33 -11.68 -24.57
C ASP A 240 -9.27 -12.55 -23.88
N ILE A 241 -9.05 -12.33 -22.58
CA ILE A 241 -8.11 -13.13 -21.79
C ILE A 241 -8.62 -14.57 -21.66
N CYS A 242 -9.89 -14.75 -21.31
CA CYS A 242 -10.52 -16.04 -21.08
C CYS A 242 -10.64 -16.90 -22.34
N GLN A 243 -10.68 -16.30 -23.53
CA GLN A 243 -10.64 -17.04 -24.80
C GLN A 243 -9.34 -17.83 -25.01
N SER A 244 -8.24 -17.45 -24.34
CA SER A 244 -6.92 -18.08 -24.52
C SER A 244 -6.30 -18.63 -23.24
N LYS A 245 -6.87 -18.30 -22.08
CA LYS A 245 -6.34 -18.65 -20.75
C LYS A 245 -7.50 -19.07 -19.84
N ASN A 246 -7.18 -19.86 -18.83
CA ASN A 246 -8.15 -20.32 -17.84
C ASN A 246 -7.85 -19.69 -16.48
N PRO A 247 -8.34 -18.46 -16.20
CA PRO A 247 -8.21 -17.87 -14.87
C PRO A 247 -8.99 -18.70 -13.84
N VAL A 248 -8.43 -18.82 -12.63
CA VAL A 248 -9.13 -19.46 -11.50
C VAL A 248 -10.08 -18.49 -10.85
N LEU A 249 -9.69 -17.21 -10.75
CA LEU A 249 -10.54 -16.18 -10.17
C LEU A 249 -10.23 -14.77 -10.67
N LEU A 250 -11.22 -13.90 -10.53
CA LEU A 250 -11.16 -12.44 -10.62
C LEU A 250 -11.29 -11.85 -9.21
N TYR A 251 -10.40 -10.94 -8.83
CA TYR A 251 -10.57 -10.09 -7.65
C TYR A 251 -11.04 -8.69 -8.06
N THR A 252 -12.13 -8.20 -7.45
CA THR A 252 -12.70 -6.88 -7.75
C THR A 252 -13.21 -6.17 -6.49
N ASN A 253 -13.11 -4.84 -6.49
CA ASN A 253 -13.73 -3.94 -5.53
C ASN A 253 -14.79 -3.08 -6.26
N PRO A 254 -16.01 -3.59 -6.49
CA PRO A 254 -16.93 -2.95 -7.44
C PRO A 254 -17.62 -1.70 -6.90
N THR A 255 -17.62 -1.49 -5.57
CA THR A 255 -18.25 -0.34 -4.92
C THR A 255 -17.20 0.52 -4.24
N PHE A 256 -16.98 1.74 -4.75
CA PHE A 256 -15.93 2.67 -4.30
C PHE A 256 -14.55 2.01 -4.33
N GLN A 257 -14.16 1.60 -5.54
CA GLN A 257 -12.94 0.84 -5.85
C GLN A 257 -11.73 1.41 -5.12
N ASN A 258 -10.88 0.54 -4.57
CA ASN A 258 -9.66 0.96 -3.91
C ASN A 258 -8.47 0.68 -4.82
N PRO A 259 -7.82 1.70 -5.40
CA PRO A 259 -7.76 3.08 -4.88
C PRO A 259 -8.63 4.14 -5.57
N THR A 260 -9.28 3.88 -6.71
CA THR A 260 -9.79 4.94 -7.61
C THR A 260 -11.05 5.67 -7.12
N GLY A 261 -11.85 5.02 -6.27
CA GLY A 261 -13.17 5.48 -5.85
C GLY A 261 -14.29 5.19 -6.86
N THR A 262 -13.97 4.57 -8.00
CA THR A 262 -14.93 4.24 -9.07
C THR A 262 -16.04 3.31 -8.55
N VAL A 263 -17.26 3.48 -9.06
CA VAL A 263 -18.39 2.58 -8.79
C VAL A 263 -18.70 1.83 -10.08
N MET A 264 -18.55 0.50 -10.03
CA MET A 264 -18.87 -0.39 -11.13
C MET A 264 -20.37 -0.37 -11.42
N SER A 265 -20.75 -0.15 -12.68
CA SER A 265 -22.15 -0.07 -13.10
C SER A 265 -22.87 -1.41 -12.92
N LYS A 266 -24.21 -1.36 -12.88
CA LYS A 266 -25.01 -2.59 -12.80
C LYS A 266 -24.76 -3.49 -14.01
N GLU A 267 -24.67 -2.90 -15.19
CA GLU A 267 -24.43 -3.59 -16.46
C GLU A 267 -23.09 -4.32 -16.42
N ARG A 268 -22.02 -3.64 -15.99
CA ARG A 268 -20.71 -4.28 -15.84
C ARG A 268 -20.72 -5.43 -14.83
N ARG A 269 -21.43 -5.28 -13.70
CA ARG A 269 -21.59 -6.36 -12.71
C ARG A 269 -22.29 -7.58 -13.29
N MET A 270 -23.29 -7.38 -14.15
CA MET A 270 -24.01 -8.45 -14.86
C MET A 270 -23.11 -9.12 -15.90
N GLU A 271 -22.34 -8.35 -16.67
CA GLU A 271 -21.36 -8.90 -17.62
C GLU A 271 -20.33 -9.79 -16.91
N LEU A 272 -19.84 -9.39 -15.73
CA LEU A 272 -18.85 -10.19 -14.99
C LEU A 272 -19.41 -11.54 -14.54
N ILE A 273 -20.66 -11.60 -14.05
CA ILE A 273 -21.26 -12.89 -13.66
C ILE A 273 -21.49 -13.78 -14.88
N GLU A 274 -21.95 -13.22 -16.00
CA GLU A 274 -22.10 -13.97 -17.26
C GLU A 274 -20.76 -14.56 -17.75
N LEU A 275 -19.67 -13.79 -17.65
CA LEU A 275 -18.33 -14.27 -17.97
C LEU A 275 -17.85 -15.36 -17.00
N ALA A 276 -18.12 -15.21 -15.71
CA ALA A 276 -17.76 -16.21 -14.70
C ALA A 276 -18.50 -17.55 -14.92
N GLU A 277 -19.78 -17.48 -15.28
CA GLU A 277 -20.59 -18.63 -15.67
C GLU A 277 -20.08 -19.26 -16.97
N LEU A 278 -19.76 -18.45 -18.00
CA LEU A 278 -19.29 -18.95 -19.29
C LEU A 278 -17.92 -19.66 -19.20
N TYR A 279 -16.99 -19.06 -18.46
CA TYR A 279 -15.59 -19.52 -18.38
C TYR A 279 -15.26 -20.29 -17.10
N GLN A 280 -16.21 -20.46 -16.19
CA GLN A 280 -16.10 -21.26 -14.98
C GLN A 280 -14.97 -20.81 -14.03
N PHE A 281 -14.91 -19.51 -13.74
CA PHE A 281 -14.01 -18.93 -12.74
C PHE A 281 -14.77 -18.33 -11.55
N PHE A 282 -14.08 -18.10 -10.43
CA PHE A 282 -14.66 -17.45 -9.25
C PHE A 282 -14.49 -15.92 -9.28
N ILE A 283 -15.44 -15.18 -8.74
CA ILE A 283 -15.30 -13.74 -8.48
C ILE A 283 -15.16 -13.54 -6.97
N ILE A 284 -14.08 -12.90 -6.53
CA ILE A 284 -13.98 -12.33 -5.19
C ILE A 284 -14.53 -10.91 -5.26
N GLU A 285 -15.72 -10.70 -4.70
CA GLU A 285 -16.31 -9.36 -4.52
C GLU A 285 -15.96 -8.85 -3.12
N ASP A 286 -14.98 -7.96 -3.02
CA ASP A 286 -14.62 -7.30 -1.74
C ASP A 286 -15.38 -5.99 -1.57
N ASP A 287 -16.40 -6.05 -0.71
CA ASP A 287 -17.21 -4.91 -0.28
C ASP A 287 -16.79 -4.40 1.11
N SER A 288 -15.78 -3.53 1.10
CA SER A 288 -15.30 -2.83 2.28
C SER A 288 -15.93 -1.44 2.48
N PHE A 289 -16.61 -0.88 1.48
CA PHE A 289 -17.04 0.53 1.45
C PHE A 289 -18.52 0.77 1.09
N GLY A 290 -19.31 -0.27 0.82
CA GLY A 290 -20.66 -0.15 0.27
C GLY A 290 -21.63 0.74 1.05
N GLU A 291 -21.41 0.93 2.36
CA GLU A 291 -22.21 1.85 3.15
C GLU A 291 -21.79 3.32 3.02
N ILE A 292 -20.60 3.61 2.52
CA ILE A 292 -20.00 4.95 2.54
C ILE A 292 -20.27 5.63 1.20
N TYR A 293 -21.53 5.98 0.96
CA TYR A 293 -21.93 6.79 -0.19
C TYR A 293 -22.29 8.21 0.25
N PHE A 294 -22.18 9.16 -0.66
CA PHE A 294 -22.47 10.57 -0.43
C PHE A 294 -23.63 11.02 -1.32
N GLU A 295 -24.33 12.07 -0.89
CA GLU A 295 -25.39 12.71 -1.69
C GLU A 295 -26.43 11.69 -2.21
N ASP A 296 -26.87 11.85 -3.46
CA ASP A 296 -27.84 10.99 -4.14
C ASP A 296 -27.16 9.84 -4.90
N ALA A 297 -25.95 9.44 -4.50
CA ALA A 297 -25.23 8.37 -5.16
C ALA A 297 -26.04 7.06 -5.16
N ILE A 298 -26.35 6.57 -6.35
CA ILE A 298 -27.02 5.29 -6.54
C ILE A 298 -25.96 4.19 -6.50
N VAL A 299 -25.96 3.41 -5.42
CA VAL A 299 -25.08 2.25 -5.27
C VAL A 299 -25.75 1.03 -5.93
N PRO A 300 -25.17 0.44 -6.99
CA PRO A 300 -25.73 -0.75 -7.62
C PRO A 300 -25.72 -1.96 -6.67
N PRO A 301 -26.62 -2.94 -6.86
CA PRO A 301 -26.59 -4.18 -6.09
C PRO A 301 -25.25 -4.92 -6.22
N PRO A 302 -24.82 -5.67 -5.19
CA PRO A 302 -23.63 -6.52 -5.27
C PRO A 302 -23.68 -7.50 -6.45
N ILE A 303 -22.53 -7.87 -7.03
CA ILE A 303 -22.43 -8.92 -8.05
C ILE A 303 -23.04 -10.21 -7.50
N LYS A 304 -22.79 -10.51 -6.21
CA LYS A 304 -23.35 -11.67 -5.51
C LYS A 304 -24.87 -11.76 -5.57
N SER A 305 -25.59 -10.64 -5.70
CA SER A 305 -27.05 -10.65 -5.80
C SER A 305 -27.57 -11.20 -7.13
N PHE A 306 -26.72 -11.29 -8.15
CA PHE A 306 -27.06 -11.84 -9.47
C PHE A 306 -26.59 -13.29 -9.65
N ASP A 307 -25.70 -13.76 -8.77
CA ASP A 307 -25.11 -15.10 -8.82
C ASP A 307 -26.11 -16.19 -8.43
N LYS A 308 -26.32 -17.16 -9.33
CA LYS A 308 -27.23 -18.29 -9.12
C LYS A 308 -26.51 -19.62 -8.95
N ASP A 309 -25.29 -19.72 -9.49
CA ASP A 309 -24.55 -20.97 -9.62
C ASP A 309 -23.32 -21.04 -8.68
N GLY A 310 -23.12 -20.02 -7.85
CA GLY A 310 -22.10 -20.01 -6.79
C GLY A 310 -20.73 -19.57 -7.25
N HIS A 311 -20.66 -18.70 -8.27
CA HIS A 311 -19.41 -18.15 -8.79
C HIS A 311 -18.84 -17.02 -7.93
N VAL A 312 -19.66 -16.34 -7.13
CA VAL A 312 -19.24 -15.16 -6.37
C VAL A 312 -19.01 -15.54 -4.90
N ILE A 313 -17.79 -15.26 -4.44
CA ILE A 313 -17.41 -15.25 -3.04
C ILE A 313 -17.40 -13.79 -2.57
N TYR A 314 -18.40 -13.43 -1.78
CA TYR A 314 -18.59 -12.06 -1.33
C TYR A 314 -17.95 -11.83 0.03
N ILE A 315 -17.20 -10.75 0.19
CA ILE A 315 -16.56 -10.36 1.45
C ILE A 315 -17.14 -9.04 1.92
N LYS A 316 -17.84 -9.08 3.07
CA LYS A 316 -18.30 -7.88 3.77
C LYS A 316 -17.34 -7.44 4.87
N GLY A 317 -16.71 -6.28 4.72
CA GLY A 317 -15.87 -5.68 5.76
C GLY A 317 -16.62 -4.69 6.68
N PHE A 318 -16.47 -4.82 8.00
CA PHE A 318 -17.03 -3.85 8.98
C PHE A 318 -15.99 -2.87 9.54
N SER A 319 -14.73 -2.99 9.11
CA SER A 319 -13.62 -2.16 9.63
C SER A 319 -13.69 -0.69 9.20
N LYS A 320 -14.43 -0.39 8.13
CA LYS A 320 -14.60 0.95 7.56
C LYS A 320 -15.90 1.63 7.99
N THR A 321 -16.73 0.96 8.77
CA THR A 321 -18.01 1.49 9.23
C THR A 321 -18.10 1.46 10.75
N LEU A 322 -17.58 0.42 11.40
CA LEU A 322 -17.75 0.20 12.84
C LEU A 322 -16.47 0.43 13.62
N ALA A 323 -15.53 -0.50 13.58
CA ALA A 323 -14.23 -0.30 14.22
C ALA A 323 -13.21 -1.30 13.65
N PRO A 324 -12.06 -0.83 13.13
CA PRO A 324 -11.02 -1.73 12.65
C PRO A 324 -10.44 -2.59 13.78
N GLY A 325 -10.55 -2.16 15.05
CA GLY A 325 -10.10 -2.92 16.21
C GLY A 325 -10.92 -4.18 16.50
N LEU A 326 -12.16 -4.29 16.00
CA LEU A 326 -12.97 -5.50 16.17
C LEU A 326 -12.51 -6.66 15.30
N ARG A 327 -11.84 -6.35 14.18
CA ARG A 327 -11.40 -7.33 13.18
C ARG A 327 -12.54 -8.26 12.74
N ILE A 328 -13.67 -7.71 12.31
CA ILE A 328 -14.81 -8.50 11.82
C ILE A 328 -15.04 -8.25 10.34
N ALA A 329 -15.17 -9.33 9.60
CA ALA A 329 -15.74 -9.38 8.27
C ALA A 329 -16.57 -10.67 8.13
N ALA A 330 -17.48 -10.72 7.17
CA ALA A 330 -18.22 -11.92 6.80
C ALA A 330 -17.87 -12.30 5.36
N LEU A 331 -17.57 -13.57 5.14
CA LEU A 331 -17.41 -14.15 3.82
C LEU A 331 -18.66 -14.98 3.52
N ILE A 332 -19.22 -14.83 2.33
CA ILE A 332 -20.39 -15.56 1.85
C ILE A 332 -20.00 -16.37 0.63
N ALA A 333 -20.28 -17.65 0.65
CA ALA A 333 -20.01 -18.54 -0.48
C ALA A 333 -21.08 -19.65 -0.54
N ASP A 334 -21.46 -20.03 -1.76
CA ASP A 334 -22.50 -21.02 -2.00
C ASP A 334 -21.91 -22.27 -2.66
N GLY A 335 -22.44 -23.44 -2.32
CA GLY A 335 -21.98 -24.72 -2.88
C GLY A 335 -20.72 -25.29 -2.18
N PRO A 336 -20.04 -26.26 -2.82
CA PRO A 336 -18.95 -27.02 -2.20
C PRO A 336 -17.76 -26.17 -1.70
N ILE A 337 -17.55 -24.99 -2.29
CA ILE A 337 -16.47 -24.07 -1.90
C ILE A 337 -16.60 -23.61 -0.44
N PHE A 338 -17.82 -23.52 0.09
CA PHE A 338 -18.06 -23.15 1.48
C PHE A 338 -17.39 -24.14 2.45
N GLU A 339 -17.55 -25.44 2.20
CA GLU A 339 -16.95 -26.50 3.02
C GLU A 339 -15.42 -26.48 2.97
N TRP A 340 -14.85 -26.16 1.80
CA TRP A 340 -13.40 -26.02 1.65
C TRP A 340 -12.88 -24.81 2.43
N LEU A 341 -13.55 -23.67 2.34
CA LEU A 341 -13.22 -22.45 3.09
C LEU A 341 -13.32 -22.68 4.59
N TYR A 342 -14.37 -23.38 5.05
CA TYR A 342 -14.54 -23.76 6.45
C TYR A 342 -13.37 -24.62 6.94
N ALA A 343 -12.99 -25.66 6.17
CA ALA A 343 -11.89 -26.56 6.51
C ALA A 343 -10.55 -25.82 6.61
N VAL A 344 -10.24 -24.95 5.64
CA VAL A 344 -9.01 -24.15 5.66
C VAL A 344 -9.03 -23.18 6.84
N LYS A 345 -10.14 -22.51 7.14
CA LYS A 345 -10.23 -21.60 8.30
C LYS A 345 -9.99 -22.34 9.61
N GLY A 346 -10.53 -23.54 9.76
CA GLY A 346 -10.32 -24.40 10.92
C GLY A 346 -8.83 -24.71 11.16
N SER A 347 -8.04 -24.82 10.09
CA SER A 347 -6.59 -25.00 10.17
C SER A 347 -5.80 -23.71 10.49
N MET A 348 -6.40 -22.53 10.29
CA MET A 348 -5.73 -21.23 10.44
C MET A 348 -5.85 -20.63 11.85
N ASP A 349 -7.05 -20.53 12.42
CA ASP A 349 -7.24 -19.84 13.70
C ASP A 349 -8.24 -20.49 14.68
N ILE A 350 -8.84 -21.64 14.32
CA ILE A 350 -9.77 -22.41 15.17
C ILE A 350 -10.96 -21.56 15.68
N GLY A 351 -11.30 -20.49 14.95
CA GLY A 351 -12.40 -19.59 15.29
C GLY A 351 -11.92 -18.20 15.72
N SER A 352 -12.54 -17.18 15.13
CA SER A 352 -12.28 -15.78 15.46
C SER A 352 -12.71 -15.46 16.92
N PRO A 353 -12.11 -14.47 17.60
CA PRO A 353 -12.46 -14.14 18.99
C PRO A 353 -13.98 -13.90 19.19
N LEU A 354 -14.62 -14.56 20.16
CA LEU A 354 -16.07 -14.38 20.38
C LEU A 354 -16.42 -13.02 20.97
N LEU A 355 -15.57 -12.46 21.83
CA LEU A 355 -15.91 -11.22 22.54
C LEU A 355 -16.23 -10.09 21.58
N THR A 356 -15.41 -9.91 20.53
CA THR A 356 -15.65 -8.87 19.53
C THR A 356 -16.89 -9.17 18.69
N GLN A 357 -17.13 -10.44 18.36
CA GLN A 357 -18.33 -10.87 17.62
C GLN A 357 -19.62 -10.57 18.40
N LYS A 358 -19.66 -10.95 19.68
CA LYS A 358 -20.81 -10.73 20.56
C LYS A 358 -21.05 -9.25 20.85
N ALA A 359 -19.99 -8.47 21.02
CA ALA A 359 -20.09 -7.02 21.25
C ALA A 359 -20.71 -6.26 20.05
N LEU A 360 -20.69 -6.86 18.85
CA LEU A 360 -21.27 -6.26 17.66
C LEU A 360 -22.79 -6.45 17.54
N LEU A 361 -23.33 -7.53 18.11
CA LEU A 361 -24.75 -7.90 17.98
C LEU A 361 -25.71 -6.76 18.34
N PRO A 362 -25.55 -6.05 19.48
CA PRO A 362 -26.48 -4.99 19.85
C PRO A 362 -26.41 -3.79 18.90
N PHE A 363 -25.29 -3.60 18.21
CA PHE A 363 -25.16 -2.54 17.22
C PHE A 363 -25.91 -2.85 15.93
N LEU A 364 -25.84 -4.10 15.45
CA LEU A 364 -26.53 -4.55 14.23
C LEU A 364 -28.05 -4.62 14.41
N ARG A 365 -28.54 -5.01 15.59
CA ARG A 365 -29.98 -5.15 15.90
C ARG A 365 -30.74 -3.84 16.04
N ALA A 366 -30.04 -2.73 16.25
CA ALA A 366 -30.65 -1.47 16.65
C ALA A 366 -30.68 -0.47 15.48
N GLU A 367 -31.68 0.41 15.49
CA GLU A 367 -31.74 1.63 14.64
C GLU A 367 -30.46 2.49 14.74
N ARG A 368 -29.68 2.27 15.80
CA ARG A 368 -28.36 2.86 16.00
C ARG A 368 -27.42 2.66 14.82
N MET A 369 -27.40 1.51 14.15
CA MET A 369 -26.53 1.30 13.00
C MET A 369 -26.86 2.29 11.89
N LYS A 370 -28.14 2.46 11.58
CA LYS A 370 -28.61 3.43 10.58
C LYS A 370 -28.20 4.86 10.95
N ASN A 371 -28.50 5.29 12.18
CA ASN A 371 -28.15 6.63 12.67
C ASN A 371 -26.64 6.89 12.68
N HIS A 372 -25.84 5.86 12.99
CA HIS A 372 -24.38 5.93 12.95
C HIS A 372 -23.87 6.09 11.53
N LEU A 373 -24.37 5.28 10.58
CA LEU A 373 -23.98 5.38 9.18
C LEU A 373 -24.33 6.74 8.57
N GLU A 374 -25.51 7.30 8.88
CA GLU A 374 -25.91 8.64 8.41
C GLU A 374 -24.93 9.70 8.89
N LYS A 375 -24.61 9.74 10.19
CA LYS A 375 -23.61 10.68 10.75
C LYS A 375 -22.22 10.48 10.14
N LEU A 376 -21.82 9.22 9.96
CA LEU A 376 -20.53 8.87 9.38
C LEU A 376 -20.42 9.36 7.94
N ARG A 377 -21.47 9.16 7.12
CA ARG A 377 -21.54 9.67 5.74
C ARG A 377 -21.44 11.18 5.69
N THR A 378 -22.22 11.91 6.48
CA THR A 378 -22.15 13.39 6.54
C THR A 378 -20.73 13.84 6.89
N ALA A 379 -20.13 13.26 7.92
CA ALA A 379 -18.79 13.64 8.35
C ALA A 379 -17.72 13.31 7.31
N LEU A 380 -17.85 12.21 6.56
CA LEU A 380 -16.91 11.84 5.50
C LEU A 380 -17.11 12.67 4.24
N GLN A 381 -18.35 13.03 3.91
CA GLN A 381 -18.69 13.93 2.82
C GLN A 381 -18.02 15.30 3.02
N MET A 382 -18.15 15.90 4.21
CA MET A 382 -17.48 17.15 4.54
C MET A 382 -15.96 17.05 4.42
N ARG A 383 -15.37 15.90 4.76
CA ARG A 383 -13.91 15.69 4.63
C ARG A 383 -13.46 15.55 3.18
N ARG A 384 -14.24 14.84 2.36
CA ARG A 384 -14.04 14.78 0.91
C ARG A 384 -14.08 16.19 0.32
N ASP A 385 -15.10 16.98 0.67
CA ASP A 385 -15.28 18.34 0.14
C ASP A 385 -14.11 19.24 0.49
N LEU A 386 -13.68 19.25 1.76
CA LEU A 386 -12.49 19.97 2.19
C LEU A 386 -11.22 19.54 1.42
N THR A 387 -11.09 18.25 1.11
CA THR A 387 -9.96 17.74 0.32
C THR A 387 -9.99 18.26 -1.12
N ILE A 388 -11.16 18.30 -1.74
CA ILE A 388 -11.35 18.82 -3.09
C ILE A 388 -11.11 20.33 -3.12
N ASP A 389 -11.65 21.07 -2.15
CA ASP A 389 -11.52 22.53 -2.05
C ASP A 389 -10.04 22.94 -1.96
N ILE A 390 -9.23 22.21 -1.18
CA ILE A 390 -7.80 22.50 -1.04
C ILE A 390 -6.98 22.11 -2.28
N LEU A 391 -7.33 21.02 -2.97
CA LEU A 391 -6.52 20.51 -4.10
C LEU A 391 -6.93 21.06 -5.47
N SER A 392 -8.21 21.40 -5.66
CA SER A 392 -8.75 21.93 -6.93
C SER A 392 -8.13 23.24 -7.47
N PRO A 393 -7.45 24.08 -6.67
CA PRO A 393 -6.66 25.20 -7.18
C PRO A 393 -5.44 24.76 -8.03
N LEU A 394 -4.91 23.55 -7.82
CA LEU A 394 -3.82 22.99 -8.63
C LEU A 394 -4.39 22.38 -9.91
N LYS A 395 -4.40 23.16 -11.00
CA LYS A 395 -5.04 22.78 -12.27
C LYS A 395 -4.30 21.68 -13.04
N GLU A 396 -3.06 21.42 -12.66
CA GLU A 396 -2.22 20.37 -13.20
C GLU A 396 -2.55 18.98 -12.62
N LEU A 397 -3.37 18.93 -11.55
CA LEU A 397 -3.87 17.68 -10.99
C LEU A 397 -5.14 17.23 -11.72
N HIS A 398 -5.23 15.93 -12.00
CA HIS A 398 -6.43 15.31 -12.53
C HIS A 398 -6.98 14.28 -11.54
N PHE A 399 -8.25 14.44 -11.15
CA PHE A 399 -8.96 13.49 -10.30
C PHE A 399 -10.46 13.57 -10.57
N GLU A 400 -11.16 12.45 -10.36
CA GLU A 400 -12.62 12.42 -10.32
C GLU A 400 -13.10 12.62 -8.89
N ILE A 401 -14.23 13.31 -8.72
CA ILE A 401 -14.83 13.52 -7.41
C ILE A 401 -15.50 12.20 -6.98
N PRO A 402 -15.06 11.57 -5.88
CA PRO A 402 -15.62 10.31 -5.46
C PRO A 402 -17.00 10.52 -4.84
N ASN A 403 -17.96 9.69 -5.25
CA ASN A 403 -19.33 9.67 -4.73
C ASN A 403 -19.46 8.89 -3.41
N GLY A 404 -18.33 8.48 -2.83
CA GLY A 404 -18.26 7.66 -1.63
C GLY A 404 -16.86 7.16 -1.32
N GLY A 405 -16.75 6.25 -0.36
CA GLY A 405 -15.47 5.72 0.11
C GLY A 405 -14.63 6.74 0.88
N PHE A 406 -13.33 6.47 0.96
CA PHE A 406 -12.37 7.23 1.78
C PHE A 406 -11.25 7.90 0.99
N ASN A 407 -11.21 7.66 -0.32
CA ASN A 407 -10.03 7.88 -1.13
C ASN A 407 -10.31 8.86 -2.26
N LEU A 408 -9.32 9.69 -2.55
CA LEU A 408 -9.20 10.46 -3.78
C LEU A 408 -7.99 9.94 -4.55
N TRP A 409 -8.21 9.57 -5.80
CA TRP A 409 -7.15 9.13 -6.72
C TRP A 409 -6.74 10.27 -7.62
N VAL A 410 -5.48 10.66 -7.53
CA VAL A 410 -4.95 11.86 -8.17
C VAL A 410 -3.87 11.45 -9.17
N THR A 411 -4.03 11.87 -10.41
CA THR A 411 -2.99 11.80 -11.43
C THR A 411 -2.19 13.08 -11.40
N LEU A 412 -0.88 12.95 -11.22
CA LEU A 412 0.08 14.05 -11.23
C LEU A 412 0.54 14.32 -12.67
N PRO A 413 1.10 15.51 -12.95
CA PRO A 413 1.81 15.78 -14.19
C PRO A 413 3.00 14.83 -14.37
N ASP A 414 3.33 14.50 -15.61
CA ASP A 414 4.46 13.63 -15.96
C ASP A 414 5.83 14.15 -15.47
N SER A 415 5.92 15.45 -15.15
CA SER A 415 7.11 16.06 -14.56
C SER A 415 7.34 15.70 -13.08
N ILE A 416 6.33 15.15 -12.39
CA ILE A 416 6.38 14.83 -10.97
C ILE A 416 6.44 13.33 -10.78
N ASP A 417 7.60 12.83 -10.34
CA ASP A 417 7.73 11.48 -9.81
C ASP A 417 7.07 11.37 -8.42
N PRO A 418 6.05 10.50 -8.23
CA PRO A 418 5.35 10.40 -6.94
C PRO A 418 6.24 9.94 -5.78
N PHE A 419 7.30 9.18 -6.04
CA PHE A 419 8.24 8.77 -5.00
C PHE A 419 9.05 9.95 -4.48
N THR A 420 9.58 10.78 -5.39
CA THR A 420 10.30 12.01 -5.05
C THR A 420 9.37 12.98 -4.33
N LEU A 421 8.11 13.12 -4.80
CA LEU A 421 7.10 13.92 -4.10
C LEU A 421 6.85 13.39 -2.68
N LEU A 422 6.73 12.08 -2.50
CA LEU A 422 6.53 11.47 -1.18
C LEU A 422 7.71 11.74 -0.25
N GLN A 423 8.94 11.73 -0.75
CA GLN A 423 10.12 12.10 0.05
C GLN A 423 10.04 13.55 0.52
N LYS A 424 9.72 14.50 -0.37
CA LYS A 424 9.54 15.91 0.00
C LYS A 424 8.38 16.10 0.99
N ALA A 425 7.24 15.45 0.77
CA ALA A 425 6.09 15.50 1.68
C ALA A 425 6.45 14.96 3.07
N ASN A 426 7.25 13.90 3.13
CA ASN A 426 7.72 13.31 4.38
C ASN A 426 8.61 14.26 5.20
N GLU A 427 9.29 15.23 4.57
CA GLU A 427 10.10 16.26 5.25
C GLU A 427 9.24 17.28 6.00
N VAL A 428 8.00 17.52 5.53
CA VAL A 428 7.01 18.40 6.18
C VAL A 428 5.97 17.64 7.02
N ASP A 429 6.27 16.36 7.30
CA ASP A 429 5.50 15.42 8.12
C ASP A 429 4.15 14.98 7.50
N VAL A 430 4.09 14.99 6.17
CA VAL A 430 2.94 14.54 5.37
C VAL A 430 3.27 13.21 4.69
N SER A 431 2.31 12.29 4.61
CA SER A 431 2.42 11.06 3.82
C SER A 431 1.15 10.78 3.02
N PHE A 432 1.30 10.18 1.85
CA PHE A 432 0.24 9.67 0.99
C PHE A 432 0.65 8.30 0.44
N LEU A 433 -0.25 7.60 -0.25
CA LEU A 433 0.09 6.32 -0.88
C LEU A 433 0.47 6.57 -2.36
N PRO A 434 1.72 6.33 -2.79
CA PRO A 434 2.10 6.43 -4.19
C PRO A 434 1.39 5.32 -4.99
N GLY A 435 0.98 5.64 -6.22
CA GLY A 435 0.12 4.78 -7.02
C GLY A 435 0.77 3.46 -7.42
N THR A 436 2.10 3.43 -7.50
CA THR A 436 2.91 2.22 -7.70
C THR A 436 2.68 1.13 -6.67
N ALA A 437 2.22 1.47 -5.45
CA ALA A 437 1.85 0.46 -4.46
C ALA A 437 0.62 -0.36 -4.88
N CYS A 438 -0.22 0.19 -5.76
CA CYS A 438 -1.45 -0.39 -6.28
C CYS A 438 -1.26 -1.06 -7.66
N LEU A 439 -0.03 -1.09 -8.19
CA LEU A 439 0.31 -1.62 -9.50
C LEU A 439 1.31 -2.77 -9.40
N LEU A 440 1.38 -3.58 -10.45
CA LEU A 440 2.46 -4.54 -10.66
C LEU A 440 3.71 -3.82 -11.18
N ASN A 441 4.90 -4.32 -10.83
CA ASN A 441 6.17 -3.63 -11.06
C ASN A 441 6.51 -3.35 -12.54
N TYR A 442 5.83 -4.00 -13.49
CA TYR A 442 6.07 -3.84 -14.92
C TYR A 442 5.05 -2.90 -15.60
N GLU A 443 4.07 -2.38 -14.86
CA GLU A 443 3.10 -1.42 -15.37
C GLU A 443 3.69 -0.01 -15.40
N THR A 444 3.30 0.79 -16.40
CA THR A 444 3.94 2.07 -16.73
C THR A 444 3.17 3.30 -16.28
N ASN A 445 1.99 3.15 -15.67
CA ASN A 445 1.13 4.27 -15.27
C ASN A 445 1.39 4.67 -13.82
N ASP A 446 2.62 5.09 -13.52
CA ASP A 446 3.12 5.26 -12.15
C ASP A 446 3.02 6.69 -11.59
N ASN A 447 2.50 7.66 -12.35
CA ASN A 447 2.37 9.08 -11.98
C ASN A 447 1.16 9.40 -11.09
N GLN A 448 0.59 8.42 -10.42
CA GLN A 448 -0.64 8.55 -9.63
C GLN A 448 -0.35 8.48 -8.12
N LEU A 449 -1.27 8.99 -7.31
CA LEU A 449 -1.26 8.83 -5.85
C LEU A 449 -2.68 8.72 -5.28
N ARG A 450 -2.79 8.11 -4.10
CA ARG A 450 -4.01 8.06 -3.31
C ARG A 450 -3.89 8.90 -2.05
N ILE A 451 -4.86 9.79 -1.86
CA ILE A 451 -5.06 10.55 -0.63
C ILE A 451 -6.28 9.97 0.08
N SER A 452 -6.12 9.54 1.33
CA SER A 452 -7.27 9.19 2.16
C SER A 452 -7.65 10.32 3.10
N TYR A 453 -8.90 10.79 3.00
CA TYR A 453 -9.46 11.88 3.79
C TYR A 453 -10.23 11.39 5.04
N SER A 454 -9.83 10.24 5.60
CA SER A 454 -10.63 9.55 6.63
C SER A 454 -10.02 9.57 8.04
N MET A 455 -8.69 9.67 8.18
CA MET A 455 -7.98 9.34 9.42
C MET A 455 -7.79 10.51 10.40
N LEU A 456 -7.69 11.73 9.88
CA LEU A 456 -7.36 12.92 10.67
C LEU A 456 -8.63 13.62 11.16
N ASN A 457 -8.51 14.38 12.26
CA ASN A 457 -9.52 15.38 12.60
C ASN A 457 -9.48 16.52 11.57
N GLU A 458 -10.56 17.29 11.47
CA GLU A 458 -10.74 18.31 10.43
C GLU A 458 -9.60 19.35 10.40
N LYS A 459 -9.19 19.86 11.57
CA LYS A 459 -8.12 20.85 11.67
C LYS A 459 -6.77 20.31 11.21
N ASP A 460 -6.39 19.14 11.68
CA ASP A 460 -5.12 18.52 11.26
C ASP A 460 -5.17 18.10 9.79
N MET A 461 -6.35 17.71 9.30
CA MET A 461 -6.55 17.36 7.89
C MET A 461 -6.34 18.58 6.99
N GLU A 462 -6.95 19.72 7.32
CA GLU A 462 -6.77 21.01 6.61
C GLU A 462 -5.29 21.38 6.54
N ILE A 463 -4.60 21.45 7.68
CA ILE A 463 -3.17 21.78 7.75
C ILE A 463 -2.32 20.78 6.94
N GLY A 464 -2.63 19.50 7.04
CA GLY A 464 -1.89 18.45 6.32
C GLY A 464 -2.09 18.54 4.81
N LEU A 465 -3.30 18.87 4.36
CA LEU A 465 -3.64 19.04 2.94
C LEU A 465 -3.04 20.32 2.37
N GLU A 466 -3.03 21.43 3.10
CA GLU A 466 -2.35 22.67 2.70
C GLU A 466 -0.85 22.44 2.49
N LYS A 467 -0.21 21.72 3.41
CA LYS A 467 1.21 21.33 3.25
C LYS A 467 1.43 20.45 2.03
N LEU A 468 0.53 19.50 1.76
CA LEU A 468 0.62 18.64 0.58
C LEU A 468 0.46 19.46 -0.70
N HIS A 469 -0.54 20.35 -0.72
CA HIS A 469 -0.78 21.31 -1.81
C HIS A 469 0.49 22.11 -2.12
N ASP A 470 1.11 22.72 -1.11
CA ASP A 470 2.33 23.51 -1.30
C ASP A 470 3.52 22.66 -1.77
N THR A 471 3.63 21.42 -1.28
CA THR A 471 4.69 20.49 -1.70
C THR A 471 4.53 20.10 -3.18
N ILE A 472 3.29 19.87 -3.63
CA ILE A 472 2.96 19.59 -5.03
C ILE A 472 3.28 20.83 -5.88
N ARG A 473 2.77 22.00 -5.49
CA ARG A 473 3.00 23.27 -6.19
C ARG A 473 4.48 23.57 -6.40
N ASN A 474 5.29 23.43 -5.36
CA ASN A 474 6.75 23.63 -5.40
C ASN A 474 7.49 22.53 -6.19
N SER A 475 6.82 21.47 -6.61
CA SER A 475 7.38 20.43 -7.48
C SER A 475 6.97 20.61 -8.95
N ILE A 476 5.97 21.47 -9.22
CA ILE A 476 5.56 21.88 -10.57
C ILE A 476 6.43 23.05 -11.07
N CYS A 477 6.68 24.03 -10.19
CA CYS A 477 7.57 25.18 -10.44
C CYS A 477 9.04 24.79 -10.34
#